data_AF-A0A7V3F645-F1
#
_entry.id   AF-A0A7V3F645-F1
#
_cell.length_a   1.000
_cell.length_b   1.000
_cell.length_c   1.000
_cell.angle_alpha   90.00
_cell.angle_beta   90.00
_cell.angle_gamma   90.00
#
_symmetry.space_group_name_H-M   'P 1'
#
loop_
_entity.id
_entity.type
_entity.pdbx_description
1 polymer ?
#
loop_
_entity_poly.entity_id
_entity_poly.type
_entity_poly.pdbx_seq_one_letter_code
_entity_poly.pdbx_strand_id
1 'polypeptide(L)'
;MSDLHACAEAIGRLHRPLQELGLEILRQLPWLFPPRYHTLQCSGGSLDFSVKTGIMGILNVTPDSFYDGGRYVDPQAAVERAHQMVAEGADIIDIGGQSSRPGSDPVPEAEEAQRVLPVVQAVAKAARTIISVDTYRSNIARAALDVGA
;
A
#
# COMPACT_ATOMS: atom_id res chain seq x y z
N MET A 1 -22.84 -7.11 -11.76
CA MET A 1 -23.10 -7.76 -10.46
C MET A 1 -24.37 -7.21 -9.81
N SER A 2 -24.59 -5.90 -9.80
CA SER A 2 -25.83 -5.25 -9.32
C SER A 2 -27.10 -5.89 -9.89
N ASP A 3 -27.12 -6.13 -11.21
CA ASP A 3 -28.32 -6.58 -11.91
C ASP A 3 -28.67 -8.04 -11.60
N LEU A 4 -27.66 -8.88 -11.38
CA LEU A 4 -27.86 -10.29 -11.04
C LEU A 4 -28.25 -10.46 -9.56
N HIS A 5 -27.71 -9.62 -8.67
CA HIS A 5 -28.10 -9.56 -7.26
C HIS A 5 -29.55 -9.07 -7.14
N ALA A 6 -29.91 -8.00 -7.84
CA ALA A 6 -31.28 -7.47 -7.88
C ALA A 6 -32.28 -8.49 -8.47
N CYS A 7 -31.90 -9.21 -9.53
CA CYS A 7 -32.71 -10.30 -10.09
C CYS A 7 -32.91 -11.45 -9.08
N ALA A 8 -31.85 -11.87 -8.38
CA ALA A 8 -31.94 -12.95 -7.39
C ALA A 8 -32.82 -12.56 -6.19
N GLU A 9 -32.74 -11.31 -5.72
CA GLU A 9 -33.64 -10.77 -4.71
C GLU A 9 -35.10 -10.71 -5.20
N ALA A 10 -35.33 -10.30 -6.45
CA ALA A 10 -36.66 -10.24 -7.04
C ALA A 10 -37.29 -11.64 -7.16
N ILE A 11 -36.51 -12.64 -7.57
CA ILE A 11 -36.90 -14.06 -7.62
C ILE A 11 -37.19 -14.58 -6.20
N GLY A 12 -36.39 -14.17 -5.21
CA GLY A 12 -36.55 -14.48 -3.79
C GLY A 12 -37.88 -14.03 -3.18
N ARG A 13 -38.60 -13.09 -3.81
CA ARG A 13 -39.90 -12.57 -3.34
C ARG A 13 -41.10 -13.27 -3.97
N LEU A 14 -40.89 -14.20 -4.90
CA LEU A 14 -41.95 -14.92 -5.62
C LEU A 14 -42.46 -16.14 -4.81
N HIS A 15 -43.24 -17.03 -5.42
CA HIS A 15 -43.81 -18.21 -4.75
C HIS A 15 -42.73 -19.22 -4.32
N ARG A 16 -43.04 -20.04 -3.30
CA ARG A 16 -42.09 -20.81 -2.47
C ARG A 16 -40.91 -21.50 -3.22
N PRO A 17 -41.12 -22.25 -4.33
CA PRO A 17 -40.02 -22.88 -5.07
C PRO A 17 -39.02 -21.88 -5.69
N LEU A 18 -39.51 -20.71 -6.11
CA LEU A 18 -38.66 -19.65 -6.65
C LEU A 18 -37.91 -18.91 -5.53
N GLN A 19 -38.44 -18.86 -4.31
CA GLN A 19 -37.73 -18.26 -3.17
C GLN A 19 -36.47 -19.04 -2.83
N GLU A 20 -36.59 -20.38 -2.78
CA GLU A 20 -35.47 -21.28 -2.53
C GLU A 20 -34.39 -21.15 -3.61
N LEU A 21 -34.80 -21.03 -4.88
CA LEU A 21 -33.89 -20.78 -5.99
C LEU A 21 -33.19 -19.41 -5.88
N GLY A 22 -33.92 -18.34 -5.54
CA GLY A 22 -33.36 -17.00 -5.36
C GLY A 22 -32.32 -16.95 -4.24
N LEU A 23 -32.60 -17.59 -3.11
CA LEU A 23 -31.67 -17.70 -1.97
C LEU A 23 -30.44 -18.52 -2.32
N GLU A 24 -30.59 -19.64 -3.03
CA GLU A 24 -29.43 -20.46 -3.43
C GLU A 24 -28.56 -19.72 -4.45
N ILE A 25 -29.15 -18.97 -5.39
CA ILE A 25 -28.39 -18.09 -6.30
C ILE A 25 -27.59 -17.07 -5.49
N LEU A 26 -28.21 -16.34 -4.56
CA LEU A 26 -27.53 -15.37 -3.70
C LEU A 26 -26.37 -15.99 -2.91
N ARG A 27 -26.52 -17.23 -2.43
CA ARG A 27 -25.49 -17.97 -1.69
C ARG A 27 -24.28 -18.33 -2.56
N GLN A 28 -24.51 -18.58 -3.85
CA GLN A 28 -23.49 -18.96 -4.81
C GLN A 28 -22.83 -17.74 -5.49
N LEU A 29 -23.50 -16.59 -5.55
CA LEU A 29 -23.01 -15.40 -6.23
C LEU A 29 -21.59 -14.96 -5.80
N PRO A 30 -21.22 -14.94 -4.51
CA PRO A 30 -19.85 -14.59 -4.09
C PRO A 30 -18.78 -15.58 -4.58
N TRP A 31 -19.15 -16.83 -4.86
CA TRP A 31 -18.23 -17.84 -5.38
C TRP A 31 -18.11 -17.77 -6.90
N LEU A 32 -19.21 -17.47 -7.59
CA LEU A 32 -19.25 -17.31 -9.05
C LEU A 32 -18.64 -15.98 -9.49
N PHE A 33 -18.81 -14.95 -8.67
CA PHE A 33 -18.29 -13.60 -8.85
C PHE A 33 -17.65 -13.11 -7.54
N PRO A 34 -16.51 -13.67 -7.13
CA PRO A 34 -15.78 -13.12 -6.01
C PRO A 34 -15.52 -11.64 -6.29
N PRO A 35 -15.62 -10.73 -5.30
CA PRO A 35 -15.24 -9.34 -5.50
C PRO A 35 -13.80 -9.34 -6.02
N ARG A 36 -13.64 -9.09 -7.31
CA ARG A 36 -12.35 -9.23 -8.01
C ARG A 36 -11.38 -8.10 -7.71
N TYR A 37 -11.82 -7.14 -6.92
CA TYR A 37 -11.09 -5.91 -6.68
C TYR A 37 -11.18 -5.54 -5.22
N HIS A 38 -10.02 -5.41 -4.61
CA HIS A 38 -9.86 -5.00 -3.24
C HIS A 38 -9.62 -3.50 -3.23
N THR A 39 -10.30 -2.77 -2.36
CA THR A 39 -9.86 -1.43 -1.98
C THR A 39 -8.89 -1.59 -0.83
N LEU A 40 -7.64 -1.16 -1.01
CA LEU A 40 -6.67 -1.07 0.07
C LEU A 40 -7.01 0.17 0.90
N GLN A 41 -7.19 0.01 2.20
CA GLN A 41 -7.43 1.09 3.16
C GLN A 41 -6.18 1.28 4.02
N CYS A 42 -5.56 2.46 3.94
CA CYS A 42 -4.34 2.82 4.67
C CYS A 42 -4.53 4.16 5.39
N SER A 43 -3.62 4.47 6.32
CA SER A 43 -3.57 5.75 7.04
C SER A 43 -3.52 6.96 6.09
N GLY A 44 -2.74 6.85 5.01
CA GLY A 44 -2.56 7.89 3.99
C GLY A 44 -3.62 7.96 2.90
N GLY A 45 -4.62 7.06 2.88
CA GLY A 45 -5.69 7.07 1.89
C GLY A 45 -6.21 5.69 1.50
N SER A 46 -7.00 5.64 0.42
CA SER A 46 -7.57 4.41 -0.11
C SER A 46 -7.21 4.21 -1.59
N LEU A 47 -6.83 3.00 -1.97
CA LEU A 47 -6.52 2.65 -3.35
C LEU A 47 -7.46 1.56 -3.85
N ASP A 48 -8.29 1.90 -4.84
CA ASP A 48 -9.25 0.98 -5.44
C ASP A 48 -8.66 0.35 -6.71
N PHE A 49 -8.30 -0.93 -6.62
CA PHE A 49 -7.76 -1.69 -7.75
C PHE A 49 -8.82 -2.06 -8.81
N SER A 50 -10.10 -1.75 -8.59
CA SER A 50 -11.17 -1.95 -9.58
C SER A 50 -11.16 -0.91 -10.68
N VAL A 51 -10.66 0.28 -10.39
CA VAL A 51 -10.71 1.44 -11.28
C VAL A 51 -9.37 1.76 -11.92
N LYS A 52 -8.25 1.35 -11.31
CA LYS A 52 -6.91 1.56 -11.86
C LYS A 52 -5.87 0.59 -11.33
N THR A 53 -4.78 0.45 -12.08
CA THR A 53 -3.53 -0.13 -11.57
C THR A 53 -2.88 0.85 -10.61
N GLY A 54 -2.57 0.41 -9.40
CA GLY A 54 -1.82 1.20 -8.43
C GLY A 54 -0.35 1.33 -8.79
N ILE A 55 0.19 2.54 -8.71
CA ILE A 55 1.62 2.78 -8.95
C ILE A 55 2.34 3.03 -7.62
N MET A 56 3.37 2.24 -7.34
CA MET A 56 4.22 2.38 -6.16
C MET A 56 5.58 2.95 -6.56
N GLY A 57 5.89 4.15 -6.06
CA GLY A 57 7.19 4.80 -6.24
C GLY A 57 8.19 4.31 -5.21
N ILE A 58 9.34 3.80 -5.67
CA ILE A 58 10.39 3.26 -4.81
C ILE A 58 11.32 4.40 -4.36
N LEU A 59 11.35 4.68 -3.07
CA LEU A 59 12.21 5.67 -2.43
C LEU A 59 13.28 4.98 -1.57
N ASN A 60 14.44 4.71 -2.18
CA ASN A 60 15.57 4.11 -1.49
C ASN A 60 16.28 5.13 -0.61
N VAL A 61 16.36 4.84 0.68
CA VAL A 61 17.06 5.58 1.73
C VAL A 61 18.43 4.93 2.00
N THR A 62 19.10 4.52 0.93
CA THR A 62 20.44 3.94 0.99
C THR A 62 21.48 5.00 0.62
N PRO A 63 22.66 5.01 1.26
CA PRO A 63 23.76 5.89 0.89
C PRO A 63 24.40 5.41 -0.42
N ASP A 64 23.76 5.70 -1.56
CA ASP A 64 24.27 5.37 -2.89
C ASP A 64 24.63 6.64 -3.67
N SER A 65 25.82 7.18 -3.41
CA SER A 65 26.80 7.66 -4.41
C SER A 65 27.68 8.78 -3.84
N PHE A 66 28.90 8.40 -3.42
CA PHE A 66 30.20 9.08 -3.56
C PHE A 66 30.39 10.62 -3.46
N TYR A 67 29.40 11.45 -3.18
CA TYR A 67 29.54 12.88 -2.97
C TYR A 67 28.83 13.29 -1.67
N ASP A 68 29.55 14.06 -0.86
CA ASP A 68 29.06 14.80 0.32
C ASP A 68 28.76 14.03 1.60
N GLY A 69 29.61 13.08 2.03
CA GLY A 69 29.86 12.80 3.46
C GLY A 69 28.66 12.46 4.38
N GLY A 70 27.47 12.23 3.83
CA GLY A 70 26.24 12.01 4.57
C GLY A 70 26.01 10.53 4.77
N ARG A 71 26.07 10.05 6.02
CA ARG A 71 25.78 8.65 6.35
C ARG A 71 24.33 8.23 6.01
N TYR A 72 23.44 9.18 5.75
CA TYR A 72 22.01 8.98 5.54
C TYR A 72 21.47 9.96 4.51
N VAL A 73 20.39 9.59 3.81
CA VAL A 73 19.63 10.51 2.95
C VAL A 73 19.01 11.60 3.83
N ASP A 74 19.16 12.86 3.41
CA ASP A 74 18.49 13.98 4.05
C ASP A 74 16.96 13.80 3.96
N PRO A 75 16.23 13.78 5.09
CA PRO A 75 14.77 13.70 5.08
C PRO A 75 14.10 14.77 4.21
N GLN A 76 14.69 15.96 4.04
CA GLN A 76 14.14 16.98 3.14
C GLN A 76 14.24 16.57 1.67
N ALA A 77 15.39 16.05 1.23
CA ALA A 77 15.55 15.52 -0.12
C ALA A 77 14.59 14.35 -0.39
N ALA A 78 14.36 13.50 0.62
CA ALA A 78 13.39 12.42 0.52
C ALA A 78 11.95 12.93 0.35
N VAL A 79 11.57 14.00 1.07
CA VAL A 79 10.26 14.67 0.93
C VAL A 79 10.10 15.27 -0.48
N GLU A 80 11.10 15.98 -0.98
CA GLU A 80 11.06 16.55 -2.34
C GLU A 80 10.90 15.46 -3.39
N ARG A 81 11.64 14.35 -3.25
CA ARG A 81 11.52 13.23 -4.17
C ARG A 81 10.16 12.54 -4.08
N ALA A 82 9.60 12.38 -2.88
CA ALA A 82 8.26 11.82 -2.70
C ALA A 82 7.19 12.71 -3.36
N HIS A 83 7.28 14.03 -3.22
CA HIS A 83 6.39 14.96 -3.92
C HIS A 83 6.49 14.83 -5.43
N GLN A 84 7.71 14.72 -5.96
CA GLN A 84 7.92 14.52 -7.38
C GLN A 84 7.29 13.20 -7.86
N MET A 85 7.48 12.09 -7.16
CA MET A 85 6.87 10.80 -7.50
C MET A 85 5.34 10.87 -7.49
N VAL A 86 4.74 11.53 -6.50
CA VAL A 86 3.28 11.74 -6.45
C VAL A 86 2.81 12.58 -7.64
N ALA A 87 3.54 13.65 -7.99
CA ALA A 87 3.23 14.47 -9.17
C ALA A 87 3.38 13.70 -10.49
N GLU A 88 4.30 12.72 -10.54
CA GLU A 88 4.50 11.79 -11.65
C GLU A 88 3.43 10.67 -11.70
N GLY A 89 2.56 10.56 -10.68
CA GLY A 89 1.43 9.63 -10.65
C GLY A 89 1.57 8.45 -9.70
N ALA A 90 2.54 8.46 -8.77
CA ALA A 90 2.63 7.45 -7.72
C ALA A 90 1.46 7.55 -6.72
N ASP A 91 0.81 6.41 -6.47
CA ASP A 91 -0.27 6.24 -5.49
C ASP A 91 0.24 5.84 -4.11
N ILE A 92 1.41 5.18 -4.08
CA ILE A 92 2.08 4.70 -2.88
C ILE A 92 3.55 5.11 -2.98
N ILE A 93 4.15 5.54 -1.87
CA ILE A 93 5.60 5.71 -1.75
C ILE A 93 6.14 4.60 -0.86
N ASP A 94 7.03 3.78 -1.42
CA ASP A 94 7.65 2.66 -0.73
C ASP A 94 9.07 3.01 -0.29
N ILE A 95 9.28 3.05 1.02
CA ILE A 95 10.49 3.59 1.65
C ILE A 95 11.34 2.44 2.18
N GLY A 96 12.50 2.22 1.57
CA GLY A 96 13.42 1.12 1.92
C GLY A 96 14.78 1.63 2.39
N GLY A 97 15.27 1.15 3.53
CA GLY A 97 16.58 1.52 4.10
C GLY A 97 17.72 0.55 3.80
N GLN A 98 17.40 -0.59 3.18
CA GLN A 98 18.33 -1.64 2.80
C GLN A 98 18.46 -1.73 1.28
N SER A 99 19.64 -2.09 0.80
CA SER A 99 19.82 -2.48 -0.59
C SER A 99 19.32 -3.92 -0.76
N SER A 100 18.48 -4.16 -1.77
CA SER A 100 18.08 -5.51 -2.21
C SER A 100 19.00 -6.06 -3.31
N ARG A 101 20.12 -5.37 -3.62
CA ARG A 101 21.05 -5.77 -4.68
C ARG A 101 21.84 -7.02 -4.29
N PRO A 102 22.09 -7.96 -5.23
CA PRO A 102 22.94 -9.12 -4.96
C PRO A 102 24.32 -8.70 -4.43
N GLY A 103 24.71 -9.22 -3.27
CA GLY A 103 26.02 -8.96 -2.65
C GLY A 103 26.08 -7.76 -1.70
N SER A 104 24.95 -7.12 -1.36
CA SER A 104 24.94 -6.11 -0.30
C SER A 104 25.06 -6.75 1.09
N ASP A 105 25.89 -6.17 1.94
CA ASP A 105 26.00 -6.59 3.32
C ASP A 105 24.69 -6.31 4.10
N PRO A 106 24.26 -7.23 4.98
CA PRO A 106 23.11 -6.97 5.84
C PRO A 106 23.35 -5.75 6.72
N VAL A 107 22.40 -4.82 6.71
CA VAL A 107 22.44 -3.64 7.60
C VAL A 107 21.90 -4.04 8.98
N PRO A 108 22.58 -3.68 10.09
CA PRO A 108 22.05 -3.85 11.43
C PRO A 108 20.68 -3.18 11.59
N GLU A 109 19.77 -3.81 12.35
CA GLU A 109 18.40 -3.30 12.56
C GLU A 109 18.36 -1.85 13.06
N ALA A 110 19.23 -1.50 14.01
CA ALA A 110 19.31 -0.14 14.54
C ALA A 110 19.70 0.89 13.47
N GLU A 111 20.56 0.50 12.52
CA GLU A 111 21.00 1.37 11.45
C GLU A 111 19.92 1.53 10.37
N GLU A 112 19.20 0.46 10.03
CA GLU A 112 18.03 0.53 9.16
C GLU A 112 16.94 1.44 9.76
N ALA A 113 16.66 1.30 11.05
CA ALA A 113 15.69 2.16 11.75
C ALA A 113 16.11 3.64 11.73
N GLN A 114 17.40 3.94 11.93
CA GLN A 114 17.94 5.31 11.86
C GLN A 114 17.84 5.91 10.46
N ARG A 115 17.87 5.08 9.41
CA ARG A 115 17.65 5.51 8.02
C ARG A 115 16.17 5.77 7.74
N VAL A 116 15.32 4.78 8.02
CA VAL A 116 13.94 4.74 7.52
C VAL A 116 13.02 5.64 8.32
N LEU A 117 13.04 5.56 9.65
CA LEU A 117 12.01 6.20 10.49
C LEU A 117 11.96 7.73 10.36
N PRO A 118 13.10 8.47 10.31
CA PRO A 118 13.06 9.91 10.10
C PRO A 118 12.47 10.30 8.74
N VAL A 119 12.75 9.50 7.70
CA VAL A 119 12.22 9.73 6.34
C VAL A 119 10.73 9.45 6.28
N VAL A 120 10.26 8.31 6.83
CA VAL A 120 8.82 8.00 6.92
C VAL A 120 8.09 9.14 7.64
N GLN A 121 8.61 9.58 8.79
CA GLN A 121 7.98 10.66 9.56
C GLN A 121 7.92 11.99 8.79
N ALA A 122 8.98 12.33 8.05
CA ALA A 122 9.04 13.56 7.27
C ALA A 122 8.06 13.50 6.08
N VAL A 123 8.06 12.39 5.34
CA VAL A 123 7.18 12.18 4.18
C VAL A 123 5.71 12.12 4.62
N ALA A 124 5.38 11.42 5.72
CA ALA A 124 4.02 11.35 6.25
C ALA A 124 3.44 12.73 6.63
N LYS A 125 4.30 13.66 7.08
CA LYS A 125 3.88 15.03 7.42
C LYS A 125 3.70 15.93 6.20
N ALA A 126 4.48 15.71 5.15
CA ALA A 126 4.56 16.61 4.00
C ALA A 126 3.74 16.13 2.80
N ALA A 127 3.80 14.84 2.47
CA ALA A 127 3.15 14.23 1.33
C ALA A 127 1.81 13.59 1.72
N ARG A 128 0.73 13.97 1.03
CA ARG A 128 -0.58 13.32 1.14
C ARG A 128 -0.62 12.10 0.23
N THR A 129 -0.06 10.98 0.69
CA THR A 129 -0.02 9.72 -0.06
C THR A 129 0.01 8.53 0.88
N ILE A 130 -0.25 7.32 0.35
CA ILE A 130 -0.06 6.08 1.10
C ILE A 130 1.44 5.81 1.21
N ILE A 131 1.90 5.46 2.41
CA ILE A 131 3.30 5.13 2.65
C ILE A 131 3.40 3.63 2.91
N SER A 132 4.35 3.01 2.22
CA SER A 132 4.78 1.63 2.47
C SER A 132 6.21 1.68 2.99
N VAL A 133 6.58 0.70 3.82
CA VAL A 133 7.95 0.54 4.30
C VAL A 133 8.45 -0.82 3.89
N ASP A 134 9.49 -0.82 3.05
CA ASP A 134 10.17 -2.03 2.59
C ASP A 134 11.12 -2.53 3.68
N THR A 135 10.59 -3.36 4.57
CA THR A 135 11.36 -4.04 5.60
C THR A 135 10.77 -5.42 5.90
N TYR A 136 11.65 -6.40 6.14
CA TYR A 136 11.26 -7.71 6.67
C TYR A 136 11.28 -7.75 8.21
N ARG A 137 11.75 -6.68 8.87
CA ARG A 137 11.91 -6.64 10.32
C ARG A 137 10.64 -6.13 10.97
N SER A 138 9.97 -6.99 11.74
CA SER A 138 8.72 -6.66 12.42
C SER A 138 8.81 -5.45 13.37
N ASN A 139 9.95 -5.25 14.03
CA ASN A 139 10.17 -4.10 14.90
C ASN A 139 10.18 -2.78 14.14
N ILE A 140 10.82 -2.74 12.97
CA ILE A 140 10.87 -1.55 12.11
C ILE A 140 9.50 -1.31 11.50
N ALA A 141 8.83 -2.35 11.01
CA ALA A 141 7.47 -2.24 10.50
C ALA A 141 6.52 -1.66 11.56
N ARG A 142 6.62 -2.12 12.82
CA ARG A 142 5.83 -1.57 13.93
C ARG A 142 6.15 -0.10 14.20
N ALA A 143 7.43 0.25 14.31
CA ALA A 143 7.85 1.62 14.57
C ALA A 143 7.48 2.58 13.41
N ALA A 144 7.44 2.09 12.17
CA ALA A 144 7.01 2.84 11.00
C ALA A 144 5.53 3.24 11.08
N LEU A 145 4.66 2.31 11.51
CA LEU A 145 3.24 2.61 11.74
C LEU A 145 3.06 3.72 12.77
N ASP A 146 3.87 3.74 13.84
CA ASP A 146 3.82 4.77 14.88
C ASP A 146 4.21 6.18 14.36
N VAL A 147 4.96 6.26 13.26
CA VAL A 147 5.41 7.53 12.66
C VAL A 147 4.69 7.92 11.37
N GLY A 148 3.65 7.17 10.98
CA GLY A 148 2.72 7.57 9.91
C GLY A 148 2.83 6.78 8.61
N ALA A 149 3.41 5.57 8.64
CA ALA A 149 3.18 4.61 7.56
C ALA A 149 1.70 4.16 7.48
#